data_AF-A0A3A3DPW5-F1
#
_entry.id   AF-A0A3A3DPW5-F1
#
_cell.length_a   1.000
_cell.length_b   1.000
_cell.length_c   1.000
_cell.angle_alpha   90.00
_cell.angle_beta   90.00
_cell.angle_gamma   90.00
#
_symmetry.space_group_name_H-M   'P 1'
#
loop_
_entity.id
_entity.type
_entity.pdbx_description
1 polymer ?
#
loop_
_entity_poly.entity_id
_entity_poly.type
_entity_poly.pdbx_seq_one_letter_code
_entity_poly.pdbx_strand_id
1 'polypeptide(L)' 'PINRGHAAENFSTFRHVGLNQLKRESTLKASVRRKQRRAAMDTEYLDKVIRA' A
#
# COMPACT_ATOMS: atom_id res chain seq x y z
N PRO A 1 11.75 -3.25 -27.71
CA PRO A 1 10.76 -4.21 -27.15
C PRO A 1 10.57 -3.99 -25.64
N ILE A 2 9.35 -3.68 -25.19
CA ILE A 2 9.03 -3.58 -23.76
C ILE A 2 9.00 -5.01 -23.21
N ASN A 3 9.98 -5.36 -22.36
CA ASN A 3 10.09 -6.69 -21.79
C ASN A 3 9.07 -6.83 -20.65
N ARG A 4 8.00 -7.61 -20.89
CA ARG A 4 6.84 -7.69 -19.98
C ARG A 4 6.97 -8.76 -18.88
N GLY A 5 7.87 -9.72 -19.02
CA GLY A 5 8.22 -10.75 -18.02
C GLY A 5 7.12 -11.07 -17.00
N HIS A 6 7.45 -10.94 -15.71
CA HIS A 6 6.51 -11.09 -14.59
C HIS A 6 5.94 -9.76 -14.09
N ALA A 7 5.95 -8.69 -14.91
CA ALA A 7 5.60 -7.35 -14.44
C ALA A 7 4.16 -7.26 -13.91
N ALA A 8 3.22 -7.94 -14.58
CA ALA A 8 1.81 -7.98 -14.17
C ALA A 8 1.61 -8.70 -12.84
N GLU A 9 2.27 -9.85 -12.66
CA GLU A 9 2.19 -10.68 -11.45
C GLU A 9 2.87 -10.01 -10.25
N ASN A 10 4.04 -9.39 -10.46
CA ASN A 10 4.71 -8.62 -9.43
C ASN A 10 3.81 -7.48 -8.96
N PHE A 11 3.19 -6.76 -9.89
CA PHE A 11 2.34 -5.62 -9.55
C PHE A 11 1.03 -6.02 -8.86
N SER A 12 0.38 -7.12 -9.27
CA SER A 12 -0.78 -7.64 -8.55
C SER A 12 -0.40 -8.04 -7.12
N THR A 13 0.72 -8.72 -6.95
CA THR A 13 1.26 -9.10 -5.63
C THR A 13 1.49 -7.87 -4.74
N PHE A 14 2.16 -6.83 -5.25
CA PHE A 14 2.36 -5.59 -4.50
C PHE A 14 1.06 -4.91 -4.10
N ARG A 15 0.04 -4.91 -4.98
CA ARG A 15 -1.28 -4.34 -4.64
C ARG A 15 -1.94 -5.11 -3.51
N HIS A 16 -1.89 -6.44 -3.52
CA HIS A 16 -2.46 -7.26 -2.45
C HIS A 16 -1.76 -7.01 -1.11
N VAL A 17 -0.43 -7.00 -1.11
CA VAL A 17 0.37 -6.71 0.10
C VAL A 17 0.03 -5.32 0.65
N GLY A 18 0.08 -4.28 -0.17
CA GLY A 18 -0.21 -2.91 0.28
C GLY A 18 -1.63 -2.73 0.80
N LEU A 19 -2.63 -3.37 0.17
CA LEU A 19 -4.02 -3.31 0.64
C LEU A 19 -4.22 -4.02 1.98
N ASN A 20 -3.59 -5.18 2.17
CA ASN A 20 -3.64 -5.90 3.45
C ASN A 20 -3.02 -5.07 4.55
N GLN A 21 -1.91 -4.41 4.24
CA GLN A 21 -1.21 -3.55 5.17
C GLN A 21 -2.03 -2.35 5.63
N LEU A 22 -2.69 -1.66 4.69
CA LEU A 22 -3.59 -0.54 4.99
C LEU A 22 -4.82 -0.96 5.83
N LYS A 23 -5.26 -2.21 5.72
CA LYS A 23 -6.35 -2.77 6.53
C LYS A 23 -5.89 -3.13 7.95
N ARG A 24 -4.65 -3.60 8.10
CA ARG A 24 -4.05 -3.97 9.41
C ARG A 24 -3.70 -2.74 10.25
N GLU A 25 -3.26 -1.66 9.60
CA GLU A 25 -3.01 -0.40 10.26
C GLU A 25 -4.30 0.09 10.96
N SER A 26 -4.25 0.35 12.26
CA SER A 26 -5.43 0.68 13.07
C SER A 26 -5.32 2.03 13.78
N THR A 27 -4.19 2.72 13.66
CA THR A 27 -3.93 4.02 14.30
C THR A 27 -4.84 5.11 13.72
N LEU A 28 -5.11 5.06 12.41
CA LEU A 28 -6.04 5.95 11.74
C LEU A 28 -7.35 5.23 11.43
N LYS A 29 -8.43 5.61 12.12
CA LYS A 29 -9.80 5.14 11.81
C LYS A 29 -10.36 5.90 10.61
N ALA A 30 -10.06 5.40 9.40
CA ALA A 30 -10.49 6.00 8.14
C ALA A 30 -10.70 4.95 7.05
N SER A 31 -11.40 5.33 5.98
CA SER A 31 -11.53 4.49 4.79
C SER A 31 -10.17 4.21 4.14
N VAL A 32 -10.03 3.06 3.48
CA VAL A 32 -8.78 2.64 2.80
C VAL A 32 -8.27 3.74 1.85
N ARG A 33 -9.17 4.40 1.11
CA ARG A 33 -8.82 5.50 0.20
C ARG A 33 -8.18 6.68 0.92
N ARG A 34 -8.67 7.03 2.12
CA ARG A 34 -8.11 8.13 2.92
C ARG A 34 -6.76 7.74 3.51
N LYS A 35 -6.60 6.48 3.93
CA LYS A 35 -5.30 5.94 4.38
C LYS A 35 -4.26 5.95 3.26
N GLN A 36 -4.64 5.55 2.04
CA GLN A 36 -3.78 5.62 0.87
C GLN A 36 -3.30 7.05 0.59
N ARG A 37 -4.22 8.03 0.60
CA ARG A 37 -3.85 9.45 0.42
C ARG A 37 -2.92 9.94 1.52
N ARG A 38 -3.19 9.58 2.78
CA ARG A 38 -2.33 9.95 3.90
C ARG A 38 -0.94 9.35 3.73
N ALA A 39 -0.83 8.06 3.44
CA ALA A 39 0.46 7.38 3.22
C ALA A 39 1.23 7.96 2.02
N ALA A 40 0.54 8.53 1.02
CA ALA A 40 1.18 9.21 -0.10
C ALA A 40 1.73 10.61 0.24
N MET A 41 1.23 11.25 1.31
CA MET A 41 1.59 12.63 1.68
C MET A 41 2.41 12.73 2.97
N ASP A 42 2.39 11.69 3.79
CA ASP A 42 2.95 11.66 5.14
C ASP A 42 3.81 10.41 5.28
N THR A 43 5.13 10.61 5.30
CA THR A 43 6.13 9.55 5.35
C THR A 43 6.14 8.82 6.69
N GLU A 44 5.80 9.50 7.80
CA GLU A 44 5.69 8.86 9.12
C GLU A 44 4.48 7.92 9.15
N TYR A 45 3.36 8.33 8.58
CA TYR A 45 2.21 7.45 8.44
C TYR A 45 2.46 6.31 7.47
N LEU A 46 3.21 6.54 6.39
CA LEU A 46 3.63 5.47 5.48
C LEU A 46 4.48 4.41 6.21
N ASP A 47 5.43 4.82 7.05
CA ASP A 47 6.25 3.89 7.84
C ASP A 47 5.40 3.06 8.80
N LYS A 48 4.39 3.66 9.43
CA LYS A 48 3.40 2.93 10.26
C LYS A 48 2.61 1.92 9.46
N VAL A 49 2.19 2.27 8.25
CA VAL A 49 1.52 1.31 7.35
C VAL A 49 2.48 0.18 7.03
N ILE A 50 3.67 0.45 6.48
CA ILE A 50 4.61 -0.61 6.04
C ILE A 50 5.01 -1.57 7.17
N ARG A 51 5.00 -1.12 8.44
CA ARG A 51 5.36 -1.94 9.61
C ARG A 51 4.20 -2.67 10.32
N ALA A 52 2.94 -2.44 9.92
CA ALA A 52 1.73 -3.07 10.50
C ALA A 52 1.60 -4.60 10.28
#